data_AF-A0A848IJF1-F1
#
_entry.id   AF-A0A848IJF1-F1
#
_cell.length_a   1.000
_cell.length_b   1.000
_cell.length_c   1.000
_cell.angle_alpha   90.00
_cell.angle_beta   90.00
_cell.angle_gamma   90.00
#
_symmetry.space_group_name_H-M   'P 1'
#
loop_
_entity.id
_entity.type
_entity.pdbx_description
1 polymer ?
#
loop_
_entity_poly.entity_id
_entity_poly.type
_entity_poly.pdbx_seq_one_letter_code
_entity_poly.pdbx_strand_id
1 'polypeptide(L)' 'MNNVQTGRVGKIVAGDELGRYIKVVEDNENTGGFLILTADDLEFHSGHDNWVEDEAALLRYFKEAGWSVIWIS' A
#
# COMPACT_ATOMS: atom_id res chain seq x y z
N MET A 1 -13.62 -2.26 8.71
CA MET A 1 -12.51 -1.30 8.62
C MET A 1 -11.25 -2.13 8.55
N ASN A 2 -10.66 -2.27 7.37
CA ASN A 2 -9.43 -3.06 7.23
C ASN A 2 -8.28 -2.14 7.66
N ASN A 3 -7.61 -2.50 8.74
CA ASN A 3 -6.41 -1.79 9.18
C ASN A 3 -5.35 -1.87 8.07
N VAL A 4 -4.74 -0.74 7.75
CA VAL A 4 -3.54 -0.71 6.91
C VAL A 4 -2.42 -1.44 7.66
N GLN A 5 -1.58 -2.19 6.95
CA GLN A 5 -0.45 -2.92 7.53
C GLN A 5 0.83 -2.48 6.84
N THR A 6 1.84 -2.17 7.63
CA THR A 6 3.19 -1.86 7.17
C THR A 6 4.06 -3.13 7.20
N GLY A 7 5.06 -3.20 6.32
CA GLY A 7 6.00 -4.32 6.23
C GLY A 7 5.42 -5.62 5.65
N ARG A 8 4.12 -5.66 5.34
CA ARG A 8 3.38 -6.85 4.86
C ARG A 8 2.93 -6.68 3.43
N VAL A 9 2.88 -7.79 2.69
CA VAL A 9 2.27 -7.82 1.35
C VAL A 9 0.79 -8.14 1.48
N GLY A 10 -0.03 -7.42 0.73
CA GLY A 10 -1.45 -7.66 0.59
C GLY A 10 -1.89 -7.71 -0.87
N LYS A 11 -3.16 -8.08 -1.08
CA LYS A 11 -3.83 -8.01 -2.37
C LYS A 11 -5.01 -7.07 -2.31
N ILE A 12 -5.10 -6.15 -3.26
CA ILE A 12 -6.22 -5.22 -3.38
C ILE A 12 -7.42 -6.00 -3.94
N VAL A 13 -8.51 -6.03 -3.18
CA VAL A 13 -9.75 -6.77 -3.49
C VAL A 13 -10.96 -5.88 -3.76
N ALA A 14 -10.79 -4.55 -3.65
CA ALA A 14 -11.78 -3.55 -4.08
C ALA A 14 -11.10 -2.20 -4.33
N GLY A 15 -11.72 -1.36 -5.17
CA GLY A 15 -11.25 -0.02 -5.50
C GLY A 15 -10.40 0.02 -6.77
N ASP A 16 -9.65 1.11 -6.92
CA ASP A 16 -8.68 1.25 -7.99
C ASP A 16 -7.61 0.16 -7.89
N GLU A 17 -6.91 -0.17 -8.98
CA GLU A 17 -5.85 -1.18 -8.96
C GLU A 17 -6.29 -2.58 -8.44
N LEU A 18 -7.60 -2.89 -8.53
CA LEU A 18 -8.16 -4.19 -8.16
C LEU A 18 -7.36 -5.35 -8.75
N GLY A 19 -6.94 -6.28 -7.88
CA GLY A 19 -6.19 -7.48 -8.26
C GLY A 19 -4.68 -7.33 -8.15
N ARG A 20 -4.15 -6.10 -8.04
CA ARG A 20 -2.72 -5.86 -7.81
C ARG A 20 -2.31 -6.19 -6.38
N TYR A 21 -1.03 -6.48 -6.21
CA TYR A 21 -0.39 -6.63 -4.92
C TYR A 21 0.03 -5.27 -4.39
N ILE A 22 0.04 -5.14 -3.07
CA ILE A 22 0.39 -3.90 -2.37
C ILE A 22 1.35 -4.20 -1.22
N LYS A 23 2.30 -3.31 -0.98
CA LYS A 23 3.16 -3.31 0.21
C LYS A 23 3.32 -1.88 0.70
N VAL A 24 3.11 -1.65 1.99
CA VAL A 24 3.41 -0.37 2.63
C VAL A 24 4.71 -0.50 3.40
N VAL A 25 5.66 0.40 3.17
CA VAL A 25 6.97 0.43 3.83
C VAL A 25 7.08 1.72 4.63
N GLU A 26 7.42 1.62 5.91
CA GLU A 26 7.86 2.77 6.70
C GLU A 26 9.25 3.17 6.23
N ASP A 27 9.38 4.37 5.70
CA ASP A 27 10.62 4.90 5.14
C ASP A 27 11.12 6.10 5.97
N ASN A 28 10.92 6.00 7.29
CA ASN A 28 11.24 7.06 8.24
C ASN A 28 12.71 7.48 8.20
N GLU A 29 13.63 6.54 7.96
CA GLU A 29 15.07 6.79 7.96
C GLU A 29 15.55 7.50 6.69
N ASN A 30 14.85 7.39 5.55
CA ASN A 30 15.26 8.00 4.29
C ASN A 30 14.41 9.23 3.92
N THR A 31 13.09 9.14 4.04
CA THR A 31 12.15 10.20 3.60
C THR A 31 11.25 10.71 4.72
N GLY A 32 11.16 10.00 5.84
CA GLY A 32 10.32 10.41 6.98
C GLY A 32 8.84 10.02 6.86
N GLY A 33 8.46 9.21 5.87
CA GLY A 33 7.06 8.87 5.59
C GLY A 33 6.83 7.40 5.21
N PHE A 34 5.78 7.14 4.44
CA PHE A 34 5.38 5.81 4.00
C PHE A 34 5.47 5.68 2.48
N LEU A 35 6.11 4.63 2.01
CA LEU A 35 6.10 4.22 0.62
C LEU A 35 5.01 3.18 0.39
N ILE A 36 4.11 3.45 -0.56
CA ILE A 36 3.03 2.57 -0.99
C ILE A 36 3.43 1.99 -2.34
N LEU A 37 3.73 0.69 -2.38
CA LEU A 37 4.12 -0.02 -3.58
C LEU A 37 2.94 -0.83 -4.11
N THR A 38 2.67 -0.79 -5.41
CA THR A 38 1.74 -1.72 -6.06
C THR A 38 2.37 -2.43 -7.26
N ALA A 39 2.03 -3.70 -7.46
CA ALA A 39 2.64 -4.52 -8.51
C ALA A 39 1.69 -5.60 -9.03
N ASP A 40 2.03 -6.16 -10.19
CA ASP A 40 1.27 -7.25 -10.81
C ASP A 40 1.57 -8.64 -10.20
N ASP A 41 2.71 -8.77 -9.50
CA ASP A 41 3.13 -10.01 -8.84
C ASP A 41 3.62 -9.79 -7.40
N LEU A 42 3.78 -10.89 -6.66
CA LEU A 42 4.20 -10.90 -5.25
C LEU A 42 5.67 -10.52 -5.05
N GLU A 43 6.48 -10.57 -6.10
CA GLU A 43 7.91 -10.27 -6.07
C GLU A 43 8.20 -8.81 -6.45
N PHE A 44 7.16 -8.06 -6.84
CA PHE A 44 7.22 -6.64 -7.20
C PHE A 44 8.18 -6.36 -8.37
N HIS A 45 8.26 -7.25 -9.36
CA HIS A 45 9.13 -7.04 -10.52
C HIS A 45 8.73 -5.85 -11.39
N SER A 46 7.43 -5.60 -11.51
CA SER A 46 6.86 -4.48 -12.26
C SER A 46 5.74 -3.86 -11.46
N GLY A 47 5.87 -2.56 -11.18
CA GLY A 47 5.00 -1.87 -10.26
C GLY A 47 5.10 -0.35 -10.33
N HIS A 48 4.33 0.28 -9.46
CA HIS A 48 4.30 1.71 -9.23
C HIS A 48 4.49 1.98 -7.74
N ASP A 49 4.99 3.16 -7.41
CA ASP A 49 5.14 3.63 -6.06
C ASP A 49 4.46 4.99 -5.87
N ASN A 50 3.99 5.22 -4.65
CA ASN A 50 3.54 6.50 -4.15
C ASN A 50 4.12 6.73 -2.76
N TRP A 51 4.25 7.98 -2.37
CA TRP A 51 4.76 8.36 -1.04
C TRP A 51 3.78 9.28 -0.32
N VAL A 52 3.64 9.07 0.98
CA VAL A 52 2.81 9.92 1.86
C VAL A 52 3.56 10.23 3.16
N GLU A 53 3.30 11.42 3.70
CA GLU A 53 4.08 11.99 4.81
C GLU A 53 3.82 11.35 6.17
N ASP A 54 2.59 10.85 6.42
CA ASP A 54 2.21 10.31 7.73
C ASP A 54 1.07 9.27 7.63
N GLU A 55 0.71 8.68 8.77
CA GLU A 55 -0.36 7.69 8.87
C GLU A 55 -1.73 8.26 8.46
N ALA A 56 -1.98 9.54 8.73
CA ALA A 56 -3.25 10.17 8.37
C ALA A 56 -3.37 10.33 6.85
N ALA A 57 -2.28 10.70 6.18
CA ALA A 57 -2.18 10.77 4.73
C ALA A 57 -2.30 9.38 4.10
N LEU A 58 -1.68 8.35 4.70
CA LEU A 58 -1.81 6.96 4.28
C LEU A 58 -3.26 6.47 4.33
N LEU A 59 -3.97 6.73 5.44
CA LEU A 59 -5.37 6.36 5.57
C LEU A 59 -6.28 7.12 4.58
N ARG A 60 -6.00 8.41 4.33
CA ARG A 60 -6.71 9.18 3.31
C ARG A 60 -6.49 8.59 1.92
N TYR A 61 -5.24 8.24 1.57
CA TYR A 61 -4.90 7.64 0.29
C TYR A 61 -5.69 6.34 0.05
N PHE A 62 -5.71 5.43 1.03
CA PHE A 62 -6.49 4.18 0.94
C PHE A 62 -7.98 4.43 0.77
N LYS A 63 -8.51 5.45 1.46
CA LYS A 63 -9.93 5.82 1.38
C LYS A 63 -10.28 6.41 0.00
N GLU A 64 -9.43 7.28 -0.53
CA GLU A 64 -9.62 7.93 -1.83
C GLU A 64 -9.54 6.92 -2.98
N ALA A 65 -8.60 5.98 -2.91
CA ALA A 65 -8.47 4.88 -3.87
C ALA A 65 -9.57 3.80 -3.73
N GLY A 66 -10.40 3.87 -2.68
CA GLY A 66 -11.45 2.89 -2.40
C GLY A 66 -10.91 1.51 -2.03
N TRP A 67 -9.68 1.43 -1.51
CA TRP A 67 -8.98 0.17 -1.32
C TRP A 67 -9.51 -0.65 -0.15
N SER A 68 -9.80 -1.92 -0.43
CA SER A 68 -9.86 -2.98 0.56
C SER A 68 -8.76 -3.99 0.29
N VAL A 69 -7.97 -4.31 1.29
CA VAL A 69 -6.80 -5.19 1.15
C VAL A 69 -6.95 -6.43 2.01
N ILE A 70 -6.62 -7.59 1.45
CA ILE A 70 -6.38 -8.83 2.19
C ILE A 70 -4.87 -8.99 2.36
N TRP A 71 -4.39 -8.97 3.60
CA TRP A 71 -2.98 -9.11 3.94
C TRP A 71 -2.58 -10.60 4.01
N ILE A 72 -1.46 -10.97 3.40
CA ILE A 72 -1.11 -12.39 3.13
C ILE A 72 0.09 -12.86 3.98
N SER A 73 1.07 -12.00 4.27
CA SER A 73 2.31 -12.35 4.98
C SER A 73 2.65 -11.37 6.08
#